data_AF-E6KSU7-F1
#
_entry.id   AF-E6KSU7-F1
#
_cell.length_a   1.000
_cell.length_b   1.000
_cell.length_c   1.000
_cell.angle_alpha   90.00
_cell.angle_beta   90.00
_cell.angle_gamma   90.00
#
_symmetry.space_group_name_H-M   'P 1'
#
loop_
_entity.id
_entity.type
_entity.pdbx_description
1 polymer ?
#
loop_
_entity_poly.entity_id
_entity_poly.type
_entity_poly.pdbx_seq_one_letter_code
_entity_poly.pdbx_strand_id
1 'polypeptide(L)'
;MNKRSLLTAVLALGLGLTALTGCATDSDPAHSYVTPKDVKTVERPIAQIDDSGVKVPEKRDLKVKLADSDKAVKWTIEVSDPTALEVGKSEKNVVTLHPLRALGEDEDAVTVTLTDPDGISTTFPVTITTGAN
;
A
#
# COMPACT_ATOMS: atom_id res chain seq x y z
N MET A 1 -38.33 -29.87 -2.17
CA MET A 1 -37.78 -29.27 -0.93
C MET A 1 -36.30 -28.98 -1.16
N ASN A 2 -35.82 -27.86 -0.57
CA ASN A 2 -34.43 -27.43 -0.39
C ASN A 2 -33.82 -26.58 -1.52
N LYS A 3 -33.18 -25.43 -1.32
CA LYS A 3 -32.96 -24.51 -0.17
C LYS A 3 -32.73 -23.12 -0.82
N ARG A 4 -33.43 -22.07 -0.38
CA ARG A 4 -33.20 -20.68 -0.84
C ARG A 4 -32.13 -20.07 0.07
N SER A 5 -30.96 -19.69 -0.47
CA SER A 5 -29.95 -18.94 0.29
C SER A 5 -30.07 -17.46 -0.05
N LEU A 6 -30.54 -16.69 0.93
CA LEU A 6 -30.55 -15.23 0.97
C LEU A 6 -29.19 -14.76 1.48
N LEU A 7 -28.38 -14.11 0.64
CA LEU A 7 -27.31 -13.24 1.11
C LEU A 7 -27.77 -11.79 0.96
N THR A 8 -28.33 -11.31 2.06
CA THR A 8 -28.74 -9.94 2.34
C THR A 8 -27.50 -9.03 2.33
N ALA A 9 -27.48 -8.05 1.44
CA ALA A 9 -26.61 -6.89 1.54
C ALA A 9 -27.05 -6.02 2.72
N VAL A 10 -26.13 -5.70 3.62
CA VAL A 10 -26.30 -4.61 4.60
C VAL A 10 -25.14 -3.64 4.42
N LEU A 11 -25.39 -2.62 3.61
CA LEU A 11 -24.64 -1.37 3.62
C LEU A 11 -25.05 -0.62 4.89
N ALA A 12 -24.20 -0.60 5.92
CA ALA A 12 -24.38 0.26 7.07
C ALA A 12 -23.46 1.48 6.93
N LEU A 13 -24.02 2.58 6.44
CA LEU A 13 -23.47 3.93 6.58
C LEU A 13 -23.57 4.34 8.06
N GLY A 14 -22.49 4.14 8.81
CA GLY A 14 -22.35 4.61 10.18
C GLY A 14 -21.59 5.93 10.24
N LEU A 15 -22.30 7.06 10.16
CA LEU A 15 -21.79 8.35 10.63
C LEU A 15 -21.79 8.33 12.17
N GLY A 16 -20.61 8.22 12.77
CA GLY A 16 -20.40 8.33 14.21
C GLY A 16 -19.27 9.31 14.51
N LEU A 17 -19.62 10.57 14.74
CA LEU A 17 -18.72 11.55 15.34
C LEU A 17 -18.57 11.22 16.83
N THR A 18 -17.40 10.71 17.23
CA THR A 18 -16.98 10.68 18.63
C THR A 18 -15.90 11.76 18.83
N ALA A 19 -16.28 12.83 19.52
CA ALA A 19 -15.32 13.69 20.18
C ALA A 19 -14.78 12.93 21.40
N LEU A 20 -13.52 12.53 21.37
CA LEU A 20 -12.80 12.11 22.57
C LEU A 20 -11.39 12.70 22.57
N THR A 21 -11.07 13.20 23.75
CA THR A 21 -9.92 14.01 24.10
C THR A 21 -8.61 13.22 23.96
N GLY A 22 -7.62 13.86 23.33
CA GLY A 22 -6.20 13.79 23.65
C GLY A 22 -5.67 12.48 24.24
N CYS A 23 -5.30 11.56 23.38
CA CYS A 23 -3.98 10.96 23.44
C CYS A 23 -3.52 10.86 21.99
N ALA A 24 -2.72 11.84 21.55
CA ALA A 24 -1.91 11.68 20.37
C ALA A 24 -0.97 10.52 20.66
N THR A 25 -1.44 9.31 20.38
CA THR A 25 -0.50 8.24 20.04
C THR A 25 -0.05 8.64 18.66
N ASP A 26 1.05 9.40 18.64
CA ASP A 26 2.00 9.48 17.56
C ASP A 26 2.43 8.04 17.25
N SER A 27 1.51 7.27 16.68
CA SER A 27 1.87 6.14 15.85
C SER A 27 2.22 6.78 14.52
N ASP A 28 3.31 7.54 14.49
CA ASP A 28 4.18 7.54 13.33
C ASP A 28 4.68 6.08 13.30
N PRO A 29 4.20 5.21 12.38
CA PRO A 29 4.88 3.95 12.18
C PRO A 29 6.24 4.38 11.65
N ALA A 30 7.22 4.53 12.55
CA ALA A 30 8.52 5.11 12.29
C ALA A 30 9.06 4.59 10.96
N HIS A 31 8.86 5.38 9.90
CA HIS A 31 9.23 5.10 8.53
C HIS A 31 10.75 5.29 8.43
N SER A 32 11.49 4.42 9.11
CA SER A 32 12.92 4.56 9.36
C SER A 32 13.76 4.00 8.21
N TYR A 33 13.13 3.65 7.08
CA TYR A 33 13.84 3.27 5.87
C TYR A 33 14.25 4.52 5.08
N VAL A 34 15.52 4.88 5.19
CA VAL A 34 16.17 5.88 4.34
C VAL A 34 16.66 5.16 3.07
N THR A 35 15.96 5.37 1.95
CA THR A 35 16.37 4.86 0.63
C THR A 35 17.81 5.30 0.31
N PRO A 36 18.77 4.37 0.16
CA PRO A 36 20.13 4.69 -0.27
C PRO A 36 20.15 5.30 -1.68
N LYS A 37 21.06 6.25 -1.93
CA LYS A 37 21.17 7.01 -3.21
C LYS A 37 21.35 6.15 -4.48
N ASP A 38 21.74 4.89 -4.35
CA ASP A 38 22.10 4.00 -5.46
C ASP A 38 21.18 2.76 -5.61
N VAL A 39 20.05 2.71 -4.90
CA VAL A 39 19.04 1.66 -5.13
C VAL A 39 18.35 1.94 -6.47
N LYS A 40 18.48 1.02 -7.44
CA LYS A 40 17.65 1.13 -8.66
C LYS A 40 16.19 0.93 -8.28
N THR A 41 15.29 1.67 -8.90
CA THR A 41 13.87 1.68 -8.52
C THR A 41 12.98 1.31 -9.71
N VAL A 42 11.86 0.66 -9.41
CA VAL A 42 10.77 0.46 -10.37
C VAL A 42 9.77 1.59 -10.14
N GLU A 43 9.61 2.49 -11.10
CA GLU A 43 8.66 3.60 -11.00
C GLU A 43 7.35 3.27 -11.74
N ARG A 44 6.21 3.43 -11.07
CA ARG A 44 4.86 3.16 -11.62
C ARG A 44 3.87 4.27 -11.27
N PRO A 45 3.20 4.91 -12.24
CA PRO A 45 2.08 5.80 -11.94
C PRO A 45 0.91 5.04 -11.34
N ILE A 46 0.29 5.55 -10.28
CA ILE A 46 -0.85 4.88 -9.62
C ILE A 46 -2.02 4.64 -10.58
N ALA A 47 -2.25 5.55 -11.53
CA ALA A 47 -3.29 5.41 -12.56
C ALA A 47 -3.01 4.32 -13.61
N GLN A 48 -1.81 3.74 -13.63
CA GLN A 48 -1.43 2.63 -14.50
C GLN A 48 -1.32 1.30 -13.76
N ILE A 49 -1.61 1.28 -12.46
CA ILE A 49 -1.66 0.05 -11.68
C ILE A 49 -3.09 -0.47 -11.73
N ASP A 50 -3.28 -1.57 -12.44
CA ASP A 50 -4.53 -2.31 -12.56
C ASP A 50 -4.53 -3.54 -11.63
N ASP A 51 -5.58 -4.35 -11.72
CA ASP A 51 -5.74 -5.57 -10.92
C ASP A 51 -4.61 -6.60 -11.15
N SER A 52 -3.86 -6.47 -12.24
CA SER A 52 -2.64 -7.26 -12.51
C SER A 52 -1.49 -6.95 -11.54
N GLY A 53 -1.54 -5.81 -10.85
CA GLY A 53 -0.59 -5.42 -9.83
C GLY A 53 0.79 -5.03 -10.35
N VAL A 54 1.77 -5.05 -9.44
CA VAL A 54 3.15 -4.67 -9.72
C VAL A 54 4.12 -5.78 -9.36
N LYS A 55 4.99 -6.14 -10.31
CA LYS A 55 6.13 -7.02 -10.06
C LYS A 55 7.37 -6.17 -9.73
N VAL A 56 7.96 -6.41 -8.57
CA VAL A 56 9.16 -5.71 -8.11
C VAL A 56 10.22 -6.71 -7.65
N PRO A 57 11.49 -6.59 -8.10
CA PRO A 57 12.56 -7.43 -7.56
C PRO A 57 12.89 -7.04 -6.12
N GLU A 58 13.27 -8.00 -5.27
CA GLU A 58 13.54 -7.78 -3.84
C GLU A 58 14.66 -6.76 -3.55
N LYS A 59 15.51 -6.44 -4.55
CA LYS A 59 16.62 -5.47 -4.44
C LYS A 59 16.30 -4.12 -5.09
N ARG A 60 15.02 -3.81 -5.28
CA ARG A 60 14.54 -2.61 -5.97
C ARG A 60 13.39 -1.99 -5.19
N ASP A 61 13.49 -0.69 -4.92
CA ASP A 61 12.34 0.01 -4.36
C ASP A 61 11.27 0.19 -5.44
N LEU A 62 10.03 -0.07 -5.08
CA LEU A 62 8.87 0.30 -5.88
C LEU A 62 8.47 1.73 -5.53
N LYS A 63 8.57 2.63 -6.50
CA LYS A 63 8.13 4.01 -6.38
C LYS A 63 6.80 4.17 -7.10
N VAL A 64 5.74 4.37 -6.34
CA VAL A 64 4.40 4.65 -6.88
C VAL A 64 4.24 6.16 -7.00
N LYS A 65 4.11 6.65 -8.23
CA LYS A 65 3.92 8.07 -8.53
C LYS A 65 2.43 8.41 -8.52
N LEU A 66 2.04 9.27 -7.59
CA LEU A 66 0.70 9.86 -7.47
C LEU A 66 0.55 11.04 -8.44
N ALA A 67 -0.64 11.64 -8.52
CA ALA A 67 -0.82 12.84 -9.34
C ALA A 67 0.11 13.96 -8.86
N ASP A 68 0.57 14.84 -9.75
CA ASP A 68 1.56 15.87 -9.39
C ASP A 68 1.05 16.89 -8.35
N SER A 69 -0.28 17.00 -8.20
CA SER A 69 -0.93 17.81 -7.16
C SER A 69 -0.93 17.14 -5.78
N ASP A 70 -0.75 15.82 -5.72
CA ASP A 70 -0.85 15.05 -4.48
C ASP A 70 0.41 15.16 -3.62
N LYS A 71 0.21 14.91 -2.32
CA LYS A 71 1.29 14.80 -1.35
C LYS A 71 1.24 13.40 -0.75
N ALA A 72 2.18 12.54 -1.12
CA ALA A 72 2.26 11.15 -0.66
C ALA A 72 2.27 11.03 0.87
N VAL A 73 2.85 12.00 1.57
CA VAL A 73 2.84 12.08 3.05
C VAL A 73 1.45 12.25 3.67
N LYS A 74 0.43 12.63 2.89
CA LYS A 74 -0.96 12.75 3.35
C LYS A 74 -1.79 11.49 3.05
N TRP A 75 -1.24 10.56 2.30
CA TRP A 75 -1.92 9.33 1.93
C TRP A 75 -1.69 8.28 3.00
N THR A 76 -2.72 7.48 3.28
CA THR A 76 -2.61 6.32 4.16
C THR A 76 -2.18 5.12 3.32
N ILE A 77 -1.14 4.42 3.77
CA ILE A 77 -0.56 3.28 3.07
C ILE A 77 -0.69 2.07 3.98
N GLU A 78 -1.43 1.06 3.54
CA GLU A 78 -1.59 -0.21 4.24
C GLU A 78 -0.98 -1.34 3.42
N VAL A 79 -0.24 -2.22 4.08
CA VAL A 79 0.44 -3.36 3.48
C VAL A 79 0.00 -4.62 4.21
N SER A 80 -0.51 -5.61 3.47
CA SER A 80 -1.04 -6.83 4.08
C SER A 80 0.02 -7.71 4.75
N ASP A 81 1.26 -7.70 4.24
CA ASP A 81 2.40 -8.39 4.82
C ASP A 81 3.61 -7.44 4.96
N PRO A 82 3.75 -6.76 6.12
CA PRO A 82 4.88 -5.86 6.37
C PRO A 82 6.20 -6.61 6.58
N THR A 83 6.19 -7.95 6.66
CA THR A 83 7.42 -8.76 6.75
C THR A 83 8.05 -9.03 5.39
N ALA A 84 7.29 -8.83 4.32
CA ALA A 84 7.75 -8.97 2.93
C ALA A 84 7.93 -7.60 2.24
N LEU A 85 7.13 -6.59 2.59
CA LEU A 85 7.17 -5.27 1.97
C LEU A 85 7.02 -4.17 3.03
N GLU A 86 7.97 -3.25 3.11
CA GLU A 86 7.94 -2.12 4.03
C GLU A 86 7.57 -0.82 3.30
N VAL A 87 6.88 0.08 3.98
CA VAL A 87 6.61 1.42 3.47
C VAL A 87 7.81 2.31 3.79
N GLY A 88 8.56 2.66 2.74
CA GLY A 88 9.67 3.60 2.82
C GLY A 88 9.21 5.04 2.95
N LYS A 89 10.17 5.95 3.08
CA LYS A 89 9.89 7.37 3.19
C LYS A 89 9.21 7.89 1.91
N SER A 90 8.01 8.45 2.09
CA SER A 90 7.27 9.11 1.02
C SER A 90 7.79 10.54 0.83
N GLU A 91 8.03 10.93 -0.42
CA GLU A 91 8.55 12.26 -0.76
C GLU A 91 7.76 12.87 -1.93
N LYS A 92 7.35 14.13 -1.77
CA LYS A 92 6.52 14.86 -2.76
C LYS A 92 5.26 14.06 -3.10
N ASN A 93 5.07 13.67 -4.37
CA ASN A 93 3.98 12.86 -4.88
C ASN A 93 4.39 11.41 -5.13
N VAL A 94 5.43 10.91 -4.45
CA VAL A 94 5.94 9.54 -4.63
C VAL A 94 5.84 8.78 -3.30
N VAL A 95 5.14 7.65 -3.35
CA VAL A 95 5.15 6.63 -2.29
C VAL A 95 6.26 5.64 -2.60
N THR A 96 7.11 5.35 -1.62
CA THR A 96 8.20 4.39 -1.77
C THR A 96 7.85 3.13 -0.98
N LEU A 97 7.94 1.97 -1.63
CA LEU A 97 7.78 0.66 -1.02
C LEU A 97 9.10 -0.10 -1.17
N HIS A 98 9.61 -0.63 -0.06
CA HIS A 98 10.87 -1.34 0.03
C HIS A 98 10.61 -2.84 0.22
N PRO A 99 10.86 -3.67 -0.79
CA PRO A 99 10.79 -5.12 -0.61
C PRO A 99 11.86 -5.60 0.38
N LEU A 100 11.46 -6.42 1.34
CA LEU A 100 12.35 -7.00 2.36
C LEU A 100 12.82 -8.42 2.00
N ARG A 101 11.96 -9.19 1.33
CA ARG A 101 12.27 -10.53 0.82
C ARG A 101 11.47 -10.84 -0.43
N ALA A 102 12.00 -11.69 -1.32
CA ALA A 102 11.21 -12.32 -2.36
C ALA A 102 10.10 -13.21 -1.77
N LEU A 103 8.95 -13.24 -2.47
CA LEU A 103 7.88 -14.19 -2.18
C LEU A 103 8.22 -15.53 -2.83
N GLY A 104 7.97 -16.62 -2.11
CA GLY A 104 8.02 -17.98 -2.63
C GLY A 104 7.00 -18.22 -3.75
N GLU A 105 7.19 -19.30 -4.51
CA GLU A 105 6.31 -19.65 -5.64
C GLU A 105 4.86 -19.94 -5.19
N ASP A 106 4.68 -20.36 -3.93
CA ASP A 106 3.39 -20.63 -3.30
C ASP A 106 2.91 -19.51 -2.34
N GLU A 107 3.67 -18.41 -2.19
CA GLU A 107 3.25 -17.27 -1.36
C GLU A 107 2.35 -16.32 -2.16
N ASP A 108 1.26 -15.87 -1.55
CA ASP A 108 0.35 -14.88 -2.16
C ASP A 108 1.04 -13.52 -2.33
N ALA A 109 0.63 -12.77 -3.36
CA ALA A 109 1.10 -11.40 -3.56
C ALA A 109 0.73 -10.49 -2.38
N VAL A 110 1.63 -9.57 -2.03
CA VAL A 110 1.38 -8.59 -0.96
C VAL A 110 0.36 -7.58 -1.45
N THR A 111 -0.76 -7.45 -0.74
CA THR A 111 -1.77 -6.45 -1.08
C THR A 111 -1.37 -5.11 -0.49
N VAL A 112 -1.35 -4.07 -1.33
CA VAL A 112 -1.11 -2.69 -0.92
C VAL A 112 -2.36 -1.87 -1.17
N THR A 113 -2.79 -1.14 -0.15
CA THR A 113 -3.90 -0.19 -0.23
C THR A 113 -3.38 1.22 0.01
N LEU A 114 -3.62 2.09 -0.98
CA LEU A 114 -3.33 3.51 -0.92
C LEU A 114 -4.64 4.27 -0.79
N THR A 115 -4.83 4.96 0.32
CA THR A 115 -6.03 5.78 0.56
C THR A 115 -5.65 7.26 0.51
N ASP A 116 -6.35 8.01 -0.34
CA ASP A 116 -6.13 9.44 -0.47
C ASP A 116 -6.71 10.21 0.74
N PRO A 117 -6.39 11.50 0.90
CA PRO A 117 -6.92 12.32 1.99
C PRO A 117 -8.44 12.54 1.94
N ASP A 118 -9.06 12.31 0.78
CA ASP A 118 -10.50 12.43 0.55
C ASP A 118 -11.23 11.11 0.89
N GLY A 119 -10.49 10.05 1.23
CA GLY A 119 -11.00 8.75 1.65
C GLY A 119 -11.19 7.73 0.51
N ILE A 120 -10.67 7.99 -0.69
CA ILE A 120 -10.73 7.08 -1.83
C ILE A 120 -9.55 6.11 -1.77
N SER A 121 -9.83 4.82 -1.69
CA SER A 121 -8.82 3.76 -1.63
C SER A 121 -8.59 3.11 -2.99
N THR A 122 -7.33 2.92 -3.34
CA THR A 122 -6.88 2.09 -4.47
C THR A 122 -6.08 0.92 -3.92
N THR A 123 -6.50 -0.30 -4.24
CA THR A 123 -5.85 -1.52 -3.79
C THR A 123 -5.24 -2.27 -4.98
N PHE A 124 -4.01 -2.76 -4.83
CA PHE A 124 -3.34 -3.53 -5.87
C PHE A 124 -2.41 -4.59 -5.28
N PRO A 125 -2.22 -5.73 -5.97
CA PRO A 125 -1.26 -6.74 -5.56
C PRO A 125 0.18 -6.35 -5.94
N VAL A 126 1.14 -6.71 -5.09
CA VAL A 126 2.58 -6.53 -5.32
C VAL A 126 3.25 -7.89 -5.19
N THR A 127 3.83 -8.37 -6.29
CA THR A 127 4.62 -9.60 -6.31
C THR A 127 6.09 -9.26 -6.21
N ILE A 128 6.76 -9.77 -5.17
CA ILE A 128 8.20 -9.57 -4.99
C ILE A 128 8.96 -10.77 -5.56
N THR A 129 9.80 -10.54 -6.56
CA THR A 129 10.59 -11.59 -7.22
C THR A 129 12.03 -11.60 -6.75
N THR A 130 12.68 -12.76 -6.80
CA THR A 130 14.09 -12.89 -6.47
C THR A 130 14.97 -12.18 -7.50
N GLY A 131 15.99 -11.45 -7.06
CA GLY A 131 16.99 -10.83 -7.94
C GLY A 131 16.94 -9.30 -8.02
N ALA A 132 17.56 -8.72 -9.06
CA ALA A 132 17.86 -7.29 -9.15
C ALA A 132 17.60 -6.65 -10.53
N ASN A 133 16.79 -7.24 -11.41
CA ASN A 133 16.73 -6.79 -12.81
C ASN A 133 15.69 -5.70 -13.07
#